data_AF-A0AA88VE77-F1
#
_entry.id   AF-A0AA88VE77-F1
#
_cell.length_a   1.000
_cell.length_b   1.000
_cell.length_c   1.000
_cell.angle_alpha   90.00
_cell.angle_beta   90.00
_cell.angle_gamma   90.00
#
_symmetry.space_group_name_H-M   'P 1'
#
loop_
_entity.id
_entity.type
_entity.pdbx_description
1 polymer ?
#
loop_
_entity_poly.entity_id
_entity_poly.type
_entity_poly.pdbx_seq_one_letter_code
_entity_poly.pdbx_strand_id
1 'polypeptide(L)'
;MGIQSKQRGADDLSSPSEGGDNFGAEPGILSHRMPSSVPNKKNEGPAHKRDRLFHSIHKLIDDGKKIHDELRGSVQPSAPCIFKVPDKLRELKASAYTPHVVSIGPLHKHDEHLREDMEGHKKSYMHSLFKRTTADDLATESVNAMLGIVDRARACYDKSTQGLCDEDDVKFAEMLILEGCFLLELLYKYKRRESPGDPIFNNVLLQLDIKHDLVLLENQIPFSVLEVLFECTLKRIEGNSTSLTDMVPDFFESLNIVKDIQTKAKDTPASNRHILDLLHSHYRPSSAQQDNNRKNERIIKHSATELDRAGV
;
A
#
# COMPACT_ATOMS: atom_id res chain seq x y z
N MET A 1 -5.94 27.63 -56.41
CA MET A 1 -6.81 27.21 -55.28
C MET A 1 -6.28 27.95 -54.06
N GLY A 2 -6.87 28.99 -53.48
CA GLY A 2 -8.26 29.41 -53.40
C GLY A 2 -8.54 29.69 -51.92
N ILE A 3 -8.03 30.82 -51.41
CA ILE A 3 -8.24 31.27 -50.02
C ILE A 3 -9.55 32.07 -50.00
N GLN A 4 -10.53 31.63 -49.20
CA GLN A 4 -11.78 32.36 -48.97
C GLN A 4 -11.90 32.81 -47.51
N SER A 5 -12.16 34.10 -47.39
CA SER A 5 -12.57 34.88 -46.22
C SER A 5 -14.02 34.60 -45.82
N LYS A 6 -14.39 34.79 -44.54
CA LYS A 6 -15.64 35.49 -44.17
C LYS A 6 -15.71 35.93 -42.70
N GLN A 7 -16.48 37.01 -42.51
CA GLN A 7 -16.63 37.95 -41.40
C GLN A 7 -17.83 37.67 -40.46
N ARG A 8 -17.94 38.53 -39.43
CA ARG A 8 -19.10 39.02 -38.64
C ARG A 8 -19.47 38.21 -37.38
N GLY A 9 -19.90 38.82 -36.27
CA GLY A 9 -20.35 40.20 -36.05
C GLY A 9 -20.34 40.61 -34.56
N ALA A 10 -20.51 41.91 -34.36
CA ALA A 10 -20.63 42.61 -33.09
C ALA A 10 -22.11 42.97 -32.87
N ASP A 11 -22.55 42.96 -31.61
CA ASP A 11 -23.88 43.45 -31.22
C ASP A 11 -23.77 44.64 -30.26
N ASP A 12 -24.50 45.68 -30.64
CA ASP A 12 -24.89 46.92 -29.97
C ASP A 12 -25.65 46.68 -28.67
N LEU A 13 -25.51 47.58 -27.69
CA LEU A 13 -26.67 48.03 -26.89
C LEU A 13 -26.54 49.51 -26.48
N SER A 14 -27.55 50.26 -26.93
CA SER A 14 -27.79 51.68 -26.81
C SER A 14 -28.50 52.04 -25.48
N SER A 15 -28.20 53.24 -24.95
CA SER A 15 -28.99 54.01 -23.95
C SER A 15 -30.28 54.61 -24.63
N PRO A 16 -31.18 55.46 -24.02
CA PRO A 16 -30.99 56.41 -22.89
C PRO A 16 -32.22 56.78 -21.97
N SER A 17 -31.97 57.71 -21.02
CA SER A 17 -32.82 58.81 -20.49
C SER A 17 -34.11 58.50 -19.70
N GLU A 18 -34.67 59.33 -18.80
CA GLU A 18 -34.34 60.54 -18.01
C GLU A 18 -35.54 60.78 -17.06
N GLY A 19 -35.32 61.48 -15.94
CA GLY A 19 -36.25 62.55 -15.49
C GLY A 19 -37.25 62.25 -14.36
N GLY A 20 -37.21 63.07 -13.31
CA GLY A 20 -38.37 63.32 -12.43
C GLY A 20 -38.07 63.77 -10.99
N ASP A 21 -37.69 65.04 -10.80
CA ASP A 21 -37.60 65.75 -9.52
C ASP A 21 -38.97 65.93 -8.82
N ASN A 22 -38.99 65.97 -7.48
CA ASN A 22 -39.64 67.09 -6.76
C ASN A 22 -39.19 67.29 -5.30
N PHE A 23 -39.17 68.57 -4.92
CA PHE A 23 -38.65 69.21 -3.70
C PHE A 23 -39.56 69.14 -2.46
N GLY A 24 -38.98 69.31 -1.26
CA GLY A 24 -39.71 69.71 -0.06
C GLY A 24 -38.96 69.73 1.29
N ALA A 25 -38.16 70.79 1.53
CA ALA A 25 -37.86 71.50 2.79
C ALA A 25 -37.41 70.79 4.13
N GLU A 26 -36.32 71.35 4.67
CA GLU A 26 -35.59 71.25 5.97
C GLU A 26 -36.37 71.50 7.30
N PRO A 27 -35.75 71.51 8.52
CA PRO A 27 -34.62 70.72 9.09
C PRO A 27 -34.89 70.24 10.55
N GLY A 28 -34.07 69.33 11.11
CA GLY A 28 -34.07 69.13 12.57
C GLY A 28 -33.26 67.98 13.19
N ILE A 29 -32.08 68.34 13.71
CA ILE A 29 -31.45 67.85 14.95
C ILE A 29 -30.77 66.46 14.95
N LEU A 30 -29.46 66.51 15.21
CA LEU A 30 -28.53 65.43 15.50
C LEU A 30 -29.04 64.42 16.53
N SER A 31 -28.96 63.13 16.19
CA SER A 31 -28.62 62.07 17.15
C SER A 31 -28.10 60.84 16.42
N HIS A 32 -26.77 60.74 16.29
CA HIS A 32 -26.12 59.50 15.89
C HIS A 32 -26.30 58.45 17.00
N ARG A 33 -27.01 57.36 16.70
CA ARG A 33 -26.89 56.13 17.48
C ARG A 33 -26.82 54.92 16.55
N MET A 34 -25.59 54.46 16.31
CA MET A 34 -25.29 53.14 15.77
C MET A 34 -25.68 52.07 16.82
N PRO A 35 -26.29 50.93 16.44
CA PRO A 35 -26.45 49.80 17.34
C PRO A 35 -25.10 49.07 17.48
N SER A 36 -24.41 49.28 18.59
CA SER A 36 -23.28 48.45 19.00
C SER A 36 -23.79 47.26 19.82
N SER A 37 -24.14 46.16 19.14
CA SER A 37 -24.32 44.85 19.78
C SER A 37 -23.03 44.03 19.64
N VAL A 38 -21.99 44.44 20.37
CA VAL A 38 -20.88 43.53 20.67
C VAL A 38 -21.39 42.55 21.73
N PRO A 39 -21.35 41.23 21.52
CA PRO A 39 -21.74 40.29 22.55
C PRO A 39 -20.76 40.42 23.72
N ASN A 40 -21.30 40.80 24.88
CA ASN A 40 -20.58 40.87 26.14
C ASN A 40 -20.01 39.47 26.45
N LYS A 41 -18.70 39.28 26.27
CA LYS A 41 -18.00 38.07 26.73
C LYS A 41 -18.15 38.03 28.25
N LYS A 42 -19.15 37.30 28.75
CA LYS A 42 -19.33 37.03 30.18
C LYS A 42 -17.99 36.56 30.73
N ASN A 43 -17.42 37.36 31.62
CA ASN A 43 -16.15 37.07 32.26
C ASN A 43 -16.41 35.93 33.24
N GLU A 44 -16.23 34.70 32.78
CA GLU A 44 -16.55 33.54 33.59
C GLU A 44 -15.60 33.44 34.78
N GLY A 45 -16.19 33.35 35.97
CA GLY A 45 -15.46 33.20 37.21
C GLY A 45 -14.59 31.92 37.24
N PRO A 46 -13.52 31.89 38.05
CA PRO A 46 -12.59 30.76 38.13
C PRO A 46 -13.27 29.41 38.43
N ALA A 47 -14.32 29.42 39.26
CA ALA A 47 -15.09 28.23 39.59
C ALA A 47 -15.82 27.63 38.38
N HIS A 48 -16.47 28.46 37.56
CA HIS A 48 -17.18 28.02 36.36
C HIS A 48 -16.21 27.45 35.31
N LYS A 49 -15.02 28.05 35.17
CA LYS A 49 -13.95 27.52 34.31
C LYS A 49 -13.46 26.14 34.79
N ARG A 50 -13.29 25.97 36.11
CA ARG A 50 -12.90 24.70 36.73
C ARG A 50 -13.95 23.62 36.49
N ASP A 51 -15.22 23.93 36.69
CA ASP A 51 -16.31 22.98 36.54
C ASP A 51 -16.45 22.54 35.08
N ARG A 52 -16.31 23.45 34.10
CA ARG A 52 -16.29 23.07 32.69
C ARG A 52 -15.09 22.21 32.31
N LEU A 53 -13.90 22.53 32.84
CA LEU A 53 -12.72 21.69 32.61
C LEU A 53 -12.93 20.29 33.20
N PHE A 54 -13.51 20.20 34.39
CA PHE A 54 -13.84 18.93 35.03
C PHE A 54 -14.78 18.09 34.16
N HIS A 55 -15.88 18.66 33.67
CA HIS A 55 -16.79 17.98 32.74
C HIS A 55 -16.10 17.57 31.43
N SER A 56 -15.25 18.44 30.88
CA SER A 56 -14.50 18.15 29.64
C SER A 56 -13.53 16.98 29.82
N ILE A 57 -12.81 16.93 30.95
CA ILE A 57 -11.87 15.84 31.23
C ILE A 57 -12.62 14.53 31.48
N HIS A 58 -13.74 14.56 32.22
CA HIS A 58 -14.57 13.38 32.42
C HIS A 58 -15.11 12.81 31.10
N LYS A 59 -15.56 13.69 30.20
CA LYS A 59 -15.96 13.28 28.85
C LYS A 59 -14.81 12.60 28.09
N LEU A 60 -13.61 13.18 28.10
CA LEU A 60 -12.44 12.58 27.45
C LEU A 60 -12.08 11.20 28.04
N ILE A 61 -12.23 11.03 29.36
CA ILE A 61 -12.01 9.75 30.03
C ILE A 61 -13.03 8.71 29.59
N ASP A 62 -14.31 9.07 29.52
CA ASP A 62 -15.37 8.14 29.12
C ASP A 62 -15.31 7.79 27.63
N ASP A 63 -14.96 8.76 26.76
CA ASP A 63 -14.66 8.53 25.35
C ASP A 63 -13.47 7.55 25.22
N GLY A 64 -12.41 7.75 26.02
CA GLY A 64 -11.24 6.87 26.05
C GLY A 64 -11.56 5.44 26.50
N LYS A 65 -12.44 5.26 27.49
CA LYS A 65 -12.91 3.93 27.92
C LYS A 65 -13.70 3.23 26.83
N LYS A 66 -14.59 3.96 26.15
CA LYS A 66 -15.38 3.41 25.04
C LYS A 66 -14.48 2.91 23.91
N ILE A 67 -13.48 3.70 23.52
CA ILE A 67 -12.48 3.31 22.52
C ILE A 67 -11.70 2.07 22.99
N HIS A 68 -11.27 2.05 24.25
CA HIS A 68 -10.55 0.91 24.82
C HIS A 68 -11.38 -0.39 24.81
N ASP A 69 -12.67 -0.31 25.12
CA ASP A 69 -13.56 -1.46 25.14
C ASP A 69 -13.95 -1.93 23.73
N GLU A 70 -14.12 -1.01 22.77
CA GLU A 70 -14.27 -1.34 21.33
C GLU A 70 -13.04 -2.08 20.77
N LEU A 71 -11.84 -1.69 21.20
CA LEU A 71 -10.60 -2.38 20.85
C LEU A 71 -10.48 -3.78 21.49
N ARG A 72 -11.21 -4.04 22.58
CA ARG A 72 -11.15 -5.31 23.33
C ARG A 72 -12.28 -6.29 22.98
N GLY A 73 -13.43 -5.78 22.53
CA GLY A 73 -14.65 -6.54 22.23
C GLY A 73 -14.73 -7.15 20.82
N SER A 74 -13.82 -6.81 19.91
CA SER A 74 -13.71 -7.49 18.63
C SER A 74 -12.96 -8.81 18.79
N VAL A 75 -13.51 -9.90 18.24
CA VAL A 75 -12.75 -11.13 17.94
C VAL A 75 -11.51 -10.66 17.20
N GLN A 76 -10.33 -10.71 17.86
CA GLN A 76 -9.10 -10.11 17.34
C GLN A 76 -8.91 -10.57 15.89
N PRO A 77 -9.15 -9.69 14.90
CA PRO A 77 -8.68 -9.96 13.56
C PRO A 77 -7.17 -10.15 13.68
N SER A 78 -6.58 -11.07 12.91
CA SER A 78 -5.12 -11.19 12.88
C SER A 78 -4.52 -9.79 12.71
N ALA A 79 -3.66 -9.36 13.64
CA ALA A 79 -3.10 -8.01 13.60
C ALA A 79 -2.55 -7.68 12.20
N PRO A 80 -2.74 -6.45 11.70
CA PRO A 80 -2.28 -6.06 10.37
C PRO A 80 -0.80 -6.37 10.20
N CYS A 81 -0.41 -6.69 8.98
CA CYS A 81 0.94 -7.10 8.60
C CYS A 81 1.49 -6.36 7.38
N ILE A 82 0.62 -5.69 6.62
CA ILE A 82 0.99 -4.85 5.48
C ILE A 82 0.74 -3.40 5.89
N PHE A 83 1.80 -2.59 5.83
CA PHE A 83 1.81 -1.24 6.37
C PHE A 83 2.24 -0.23 5.30
N LYS A 84 1.61 0.95 5.33
CA LYS A 84 2.16 2.12 4.66
C LYS A 84 3.38 2.63 5.43
N VAL A 85 4.41 3.05 4.72
CA VAL A 85 5.58 3.69 5.30
C VAL A 85 5.15 5.05 5.87
N PRO A 86 5.54 5.39 7.12
CA PRO A 86 5.23 6.69 7.71
C PRO A 86 5.66 7.86 6.80
N ASP A 87 4.80 8.87 6.67
CA ASP A 87 5.02 9.97 5.72
C ASP A 87 6.37 10.68 5.96
N LYS A 88 6.80 10.82 7.23
CA LYS A 88 8.13 11.38 7.58
C LYS A 88 9.31 10.63 6.96
N LEU A 89 9.21 9.30 6.81
CA LEU A 89 10.25 8.50 6.16
C LEU A 89 10.15 8.64 4.63
N ARG A 90 8.93 8.67 4.09
CA ARG A 90 8.70 8.92 2.66
C ARG A 90 9.21 10.30 2.22
N GLU A 91 9.05 11.32 3.04
CA GLU A 91 9.56 12.68 2.78
C GLU A 91 11.08 12.71 2.62
N LEU A 92 11.82 11.83 3.32
CA LEU A 92 13.27 11.76 3.18
C LEU A 92 13.69 11.13 1.84
N LYS A 93 12.98 10.09 1.39
CA LYS A 93 13.29 9.40 0.13
C LYS A 93 12.09 8.61 -0.40
N ALA A 94 11.18 9.27 -1.11
CA ALA A 94 9.96 8.66 -1.65
C ALA A 94 10.26 7.47 -2.59
N SER A 95 11.29 7.60 -3.44
CA SER A 95 11.70 6.55 -4.38
C SER A 95 12.24 5.28 -3.74
N ALA A 96 12.53 5.27 -2.42
CA ALA A 96 12.91 4.06 -1.72
C ALA A 96 11.71 3.15 -1.38
N TYR A 97 10.49 3.67 -1.54
CA TYR A 97 9.26 3.00 -1.12
C TYR A 97 8.23 2.88 -2.24
N THR A 98 8.39 3.64 -3.33
CA THR A 98 7.52 3.59 -4.51
C THR A 98 8.07 2.55 -5.51
N PRO A 99 7.25 1.60 -6.00
CA PRO A 99 7.65 0.67 -7.05
C PRO A 99 7.96 1.39 -8.36
N HIS A 100 8.87 0.81 -9.13
CA HIS A 100 9.37 1.40 -10.39
C HIS A 100 8.73 0.78 -11.63
N VAL A 101 8.44 -0.51 -11.60
CA VAL A 101 7.97 -1.31 -12.74
C VAL A 101 6.61 -1.92 -12.44
N VAL A 102 6.45 -2.60 -11.30
CA VAL A 102 5.23 -3.36 -11.00
C VAL A 102 4.69 -3.06 -9.61
N SER A 103 3.47 -2.53 -9.58
CA SER A 103 2.65 -2.45 -8.37
C SER A 103 1.97 -3.79 -8.11
N ILE A 104 1.87 -4.20 -6.85
CA ILE A 104 1.16 -5.38 -6.36
C ILE A 104 0.31 -4.92 -5.16
N GLY A 105 -0.99 -5.19 -5.22
CA GLY A 105 -1.91 -4.81 -4.15
C GLY A 105 -2.42 -3.36 -4.26
N PRO A 106 -3.14 -2.89 -3.23
CA PRO A 106 -3.92 -1.65 -3.31
C PRO A 106 -3.09 -0.36 -3.19
N LEU A 107 -1.90 -0.38 -2.57
CA LEU A 107 -1.21 0.84 -2.18
C LEU A 107 -0.75 1.69 -3.38
N HIS A 108 -0.26 1.05 -4.43
CA HIS A 108 0.27 1.69 -5.64
C HIS A 108 -0.60 1.46 -6.88
N LYS A 109 -1.83 0.94 -6.69
CA LYS A 109 -2.77 0.60 -7.78
C LYS A 109 -3.06 1.77 -8.73
N HIS A 110 -3.05 2.99 -8.21
CA HIS A 110 -3.43 4.19 -8.96
C HIS A 110 -2.24 4.98 -9.52
N ASP A 111 -1.01 4.51 -9.32
CA ASP A 111 0.19 5.17 -9.81
C ASP A 111 0.26 5.03 -11.34
N GLU A 112 0.00 6.12 -12.06
CA GLU A 112 -0.14 6.11 -13.53
C GLU A 112 1.11 5.55 -14.24
N HIS A 113 2.31 5.84 -13.72
CA HIS A 113 3.57 5.38 -14.30
C HIS A 113 3.75 3.86 -14.26
N LEU A 114 2.99 3.14 -13.43
CA LEU A 114 3.06 1.67 -13.30
C LEU A 114 1.99 0.94 -14.11
N ARG A 115 0.98 1.68 -14.61
CA ARG A 115 -0.23 1.08 -15.20
C ARG A 115 -0.12 0.76 -16.68
N GLU A 116 0.66 1.53 -17.45
CA GLU A 116 0.57 1.46 -18.91
C GLU A 116 1.15 0.16 -19.49
N ASP A 117 2.31 -0.30 -19.02
CA ASP A 117 2.98 -1.47 -19.60
C ASP A 117 2.72 -2.78 -18.84
N MET A 118 2.68 -2.75 -17.50
CA MET A 118 2.67 -3.98 -16.70
C MET A 118 1.28 -4.59 -16.49
N GLU A 119 0.21 -3.80 -16.53
CA GLU A 119 -1.16 -4.34 -16.38
C GLU A 119 -1.54 -5.31 -17.51
N GLY A 120 -1.08 -5.03 -18.73
CA GLY A 120 -1.23 -5.96 -19.86
C GLY A 120 -0.48 -7.28 -19.64
N HIS A 121 0.74 -7.19 -19.10
CA HIS A 121 1.56 -8.37 -18.78
C HIS A 121 0.94 -9.22 -17.67
N LYS A 122 0.39 -8.62 -16.61
CA LYS A 122 -0.33 -9.33 -15.55
C LYS A 122 -1.49 -10.16 -16.10
N LYS A 123 -2.31 -9.55 -16.96
CA LYS A 123 -3.44 -10.24 -17.61
C LYS A 123 -2.97 -11.39 -18.51
N SER A 124 -1.88 -11.17 -19.26
CA SER A 124 -1.26 -12.20 -20.10
C SER A 124 -0.74 -13.38 -19.26
N TYR A 125 -0.12 -13.10 -18.12
CA TYR A 125 0.37 -14.12 -17.17
C TYR A 125 -0.78 -14.90 -16.53
N MET A 126 -1.84 -14.21 -16.09
CA MET A 126 -3.05 -14.86 -15.58
C MET A 126 -3.67 -15.80 -16.64
N HIS A 127 -3.79 -15.35 -17.88
CA HIS A 127 -4.27 -16.18 -18.98
C HIS A 127 -3.38 -17.41 -19.21
N SER A 128 -2.05 -17.25 -19.19
CA SER A 128 -1.08 -18.35 -19.31
C SER A 128 -1.26 -19.40 -18.21
N LEU A 129 -1.39 -18.95 -16.96
CA LEU A 129 -1.63 -19.80 -15.79
C LEU A 129 -2.94 -20.61 -15.94
N PHE A 130 -4.03 -19.93 -16.31
CA PHE A 130 -5.34 -20.56 -16.40
C PHE A 130 -5.41 -21.54 -17.57
N LYS A 131 -4.87 -21.17 -18.72
CA LYS A 131 -4.77 -22.04 -19.90
C LYS A 131 -4.03 -23.34 -19.60
N ARG A 132 -3.02 -23.31 -18.73
CA ARG A 132 -2.23 -24.50 -18.36
C ARG A 132 -2.98 -25.47 -17.44
N THR A 133 -3.93 -24.98 -16.66
CA THR A 133 -4.58 -25.77 -15.58
C THR A 133 -5.72 -26.67 -16.11
N THR A 134 -6.16 -26.50 -17.36
CA THR A 134 -7.14 -27.37 -18.08
C THR A 134 -8.54 -27.53 -17.48
N ALA A 135 -8.86 -26.86 -16.37
CA ALA A 135 -10.16 -26.93 -15.70
C ALA A 135 -11.09 -25.81 -16.18
N ASP A 136 -12.27 -26.18 -16.69
CA ASP A 136 -13.26 -25.23 -17.22
C ASP A 136 -13.80 -24.26 -16.15
N ASP A 137 -13.81 -24.67 -14.88
CA ASP A 137 -14.39 -23.90 -13.76
C ASP A 137 -13.36 -23.11 -12.94
N LEU A 138 -12.09 -23.05 -13.37
CA LEU A 138 -11.00 -22.47 -12.57
C LEU A 138 -11.25 -21.00 -12.18
N ALA A 139 -11.83 -20.22 -13.09
CA ALA A 139 -12.16 -18.82 -12.81
C ALA A 139 -13.20 -18.73 -11.68
N THR A 140 -14.25 -19.55 -11.75
CA THR A 140 -15.31 -19.64 -10.73
C THR A 140 -14.75 -20.10 -9.38
N GLU A 141 -13.89 -21.11 -9.38
CA GLU A 141 -13.23 -21.59 -8.16
C GLU A 141 -12.34 -20.52 -7.54
N SER A 142 -11.53 -19.83 -8.34
CA SER A 142 -10.64 -18.76 -7.87
C SER A 142 -11.44 -17.60 -7.27
N VAL A 143 -12.56 -17.22 -7.90
CA VAL A 143 -13.48 -16.18 -7.38
C VAL A 143 -14.10 -16.63 -6.05
N ASN A 144 -14.67 -17.82 -5.99
CA ASN A 144 -15.31 -18.33 -4.76
C ASN A 144 -14.30 -18.44 -3.61
N ALA A 145 -13.11 -18.93 -3.90
CA ALA A 145 -12.06 -19.08 -2.89
C ALA A 145 -11.55 -17.71 -2.41
N MET A 146 -11.42 -16.72 -3.31
CA MET A 146 -11.05 -15.35 -2.93
C MET A 146 -12.13 -14.67 -2.08
N LEU A 147 -13.40 -14.77 -2.47
CA LEU A 147 -14.52 -14.23 -1.70
C LEU A 147 -14.59 -14.85 -0.30
N GLY A 148 -14.23 -16.14 -0.16
CA GLY A 148 -14.13 -16.80 1.15
C GLY A 148 -13.05 -16.24 2.08
N ILE A 149 -12.08 -15.48 1.57
CA ILE A 149 -10.98 -14.91 2.36
C ILE A 149 -10.89 -13.37 2.28
N VAL A 150 -11.79 -12.70 1.56
CA VAL A 150 -11.67 -11.27 1.20
C VAL A 150 -11.54 -10.37 2.43
N ASP A 151 -12.35 -10.61 3.47
CA ASP A 151 -12.29 -9.87 4.73
C ASP A 151 -10.99 -10.11 5.49
N ARG A 152 -10.51 -11.36 5.50
CA ARG A 152 -9.23 -11.72 6.13
C ARG A 152 -8.07 -11.06 5.38
N ALA A 153 -8.11 -11.06 4.05
CA ALA A 153 -7.12 -10.41 3.21
C ALA A 153 -7.12 -8.90 3.45
N ARG A 154 -8.30 -8.27 3.58
CA ARG A 154 -8.45 -6.85 3.93
C ARG A 154 -7.87 -6.54 5.31
N ALA A 155 -8.10 -7.41 6.29
CA ALA A 155 -7.59 -7.25 7.66
C ALA A 155 -6.05 -7.33 7.77
N CYS A 156 -5.36 -7.86 6.76
CA CYS A 156 -3.90 -7.84 6.71
C CYS A 156 -3.34 -6.43 6.50
N TYR A 157 -4.13 -5.50 5.97
CA TYR A 157 -3.71 -4.13 5.72
C TYR A 157 -4.01 -3.23 6.92
N ASP A 158 -3.06 -2.38 7.28
CA ASP A 158 -3.20 -1.43 8.40
C ASP A 158 -4.31 -0.39 8.17
N LYS A 159 -4.84 0.19 9.25
CA LYS A 159 -5.88 1.22 9.16
C LYS A 159 -5.47 2.42 8.31
N SER A 160 -4.18 2.76 8.26
CA SER A 160 -3.64 3.81 7.40
C SER A 160 -3.86 3.57 5.90
N THR A 161 -4.21 2.35 5.49
CA THR A 161 -4.49 1.99 4.09
C THR A 161 -5.98 1.74 3.81
N GLN A 162 -6.87 1.94 4.79
CA GLN A 162 -8.31 1.60 4.65
C GLN A 162 -8.94 2.24 3.41
N GLY A 163 -8.68 3.53 3.15
CA GLY A 163 -9.22 4.21 1.96
C GLY A 163 -8.79 3.62 0.59
N LEU A 164 -7.79 2.74 0.56
CA LEU A 164 -7.33 2.03 -0.64
C LEU A 164 -7.91 0.60 -0.73
N CYS A 165 -8.42 0.07 0.39
CA CYS A 165 -9.00 -1.26 0.53
C CYS A 165 -10.53 -1.25 0.70
N ASP A 166 -11.13 -0.05 0.78
CA ASP A 166 -12.57 0.19 0.93
C ASP A 166 -13.35 0.04 -0.39
N GLU A 167 -12.72 -0.49 -1.44
CA GLU A 167 -13.43 -0.91 -2.65
C GLU A 167 -14.41 -2.05 -2.30
N ASP A 168 -15.51 -2.12 -3.06
CA ASP A 168 -16.46 -3.23 -3.02
C ASP A 168 -15.72 -4.58 -3.11
N ASP A 169 -16.21 -5.58 -2.38
CA ASP A 169 -15.57 -6.89 -2.25
C ASP A 169 -15.23 -7.51 -3.61
N VAL A 170 -16.07 -7.29 -4.63
CA VAL A 170 -15.83 -7.80 -5.98
C VAL A 170 -14.59 -7.17 -6.59
N LYS A 171 -14.43 -5.85 -6.50
CA LYS A 171 -13.28 -5.14 -7.08
C LYS A 171 -11.99 -5.43 -6.32
N PHE A 172 -12.07 -5.53 -5.00
CA PHE A 172 -10.92 -5.89 -4.18
C PHE A 172 -10.48 -7.33 -4.46
N ALA A 173 -11.42 -8.27 -4.56
CA ALA A 173 -11.14 -9.65 -4.95
C ALA A 173 -10.58 -9.75 -6.38
N GLU A 174 -11.14 -9.02 -7.36
CA GLU A 174 -10.65 -8.96 -8.74
C GLU A 174 -9.17 -8.53 -8.78
N MET A 175 -8.83 -7.48 -8.04
CA MET A 175 -7.45 -7.01 -7.93
C MET A 175 -6.55 -8.09 -7.31
N LEU A 176 -6.91 -8.66 -6.15
CA LEU A 176 -6.10 -9.70 -5.50
C LEU A 176 -5.91 -10.95 -6.38
N ILE A 177 -6.93 -11.36 -7.13
CA ILE A 177 -6.83 -12.49 -8.07
C ILE A 177 -5.83 -12.18 -9.18
N LEU A 178 -5.93 -11.02 -9.82
CA LEU A 178 -5.03 -10.63 -10.91
C LEU A 178 -3.57 -10.58 -10.42
N GLU A 179 -3.33 -9.89 -9.30
CA GLU A 179 -1.98 -9.73 -8.73
C GLU A 179 -1.41 -11.08 -8.28
N GLY A 180 -2.22 -11.90 -7.60
CA GLY A 180 -1.81 -13.21 -7.14
C GLY A 180 -1.51 -14.17 -8.30
N CYS A 181 -2.33 -14.19 -9.35
CA CYS A 181 -2.08 -15.02 -10.53
C CYS A 181 -0.82 -14.58 -11.29
N PHE A 182 -0.57 -13.28 -11.41
CA PHE A 182 0.67 -12.76 -11.97
C PHE A 182 1.89 -13.27 -11.20
N LEU A 183 1.87 -13.15 -9.87
CA LEU A 183 2.96 -13.62 -9.01
C LEU A 183 3.18 -15.12 -9.12
N LEU A 184 2.12 -15.93 -9.09
CA LEU A 184 2.24 -17.38 -9.21
C LEU A 184 2.83 -17.80 -10.55
N GLU A 185 2.38 -17.21 -11.66
CA GLU A 185 2.93 -17.51 -12.98
C GLU A 185 4.38 -17.05 -13.12
N LEU A 186 4.73 -15.89 -12.54
CA LEU A 186 6.10 -15.39 -12.51
C LEU A 186 7.03 -16.36 -11.78
N LEU A 187 6.64 -16.80 -10.58
CA LEU A 187 7.39 -17.79 -9.79
C LEU A 187 7.51 -19.13 -10.55
N TYR A 188 6.43 -19.56 -11.20
CA TYR A 188 6.38 -20.80 -11.98
C TYR A 188 7.37 -20.79 -13.14
N LYS A 189 7.30 -19.76 -13.99
CA LYS A 189 8.17 -19.61 -15.16
C LYS A 189 9.64 -19.55 -14.76
N TYR A 190 9.96 -18.82 -13.69
CA TYR A 190 11.33 -18.77 -13.16
C TYR A 190 11.82 -20.17 -12.76
N LYS A 191 11.03 -20.91 -11.98
CA LYS A 191 11.40 -22.26 -11.52
C LYS A 191 11.57 -23.24 -12.68
N ARG A 192 10.66 -23.23 -13.65
CA ARG A 192 10.72 -24.10 -14.83
C ARG A 192 11.74 -23.65 -15.89
N ARG A 193 12.37 -22.48 -15.70
CA ARG A 193 13.25 -21.83 -16.70
C ARG A 193 12.54 -21.63 -18.05
N GLU A 194 11.22 -21.48 -18.00
CA GLU A 194 10.38 -21.22 -19.17
C GLU A 194 10.45 -19.73 -19.52
N SER A 195 11.20 -19.40 -20.57
CA SER A 195 11.52 -18.03 -20.98
C SER A 195 11.41 -17.70 -22.49
N PRO A 196 11.22 -18.63 -23.46
CA PRO A 196 11.23 -18.23 -24.87
C PRO A 196 10.19 -17.16 -25.18
N GLY A 197 10.66 -15.98 -25.60
CA GLY A 197 9.81 -14.85 -25.97
C GLY A 197 9.15 -14.09 -24.80
N ASP A 198 9.43 -14.43 -23.54
CA ASP A 198 8.90 -13.68 -22.40
C ASP A 198 9.72 -12.40 -22.13
N PRO A 199 9.12 -11.20 -22.21
CA PRO A 199 9.87 -9.95 -22.07
C PRO A 199 10.49 -9.77 -20.68
N ILE A 200 9.87 -10.33 -19.62
CA ILE A 200 10.43 -10.29 -18.28
C ILE A 200 11.68 -11.17 -18.25
N PHE A 201 11.56 -12.45 -18.63
CA PHE A 201 12.69 -13.39 -18.53
C PHE A 201 13.82 -13.15 -19.54
N ASN A 202 13.54 -12.43 -20.63
CA ASN A 202 14.55 -12.04 -21.63
C ASN A 202 15.31 -10.76 -21.27
N ASN A 203 14.90 -10.03 -20.23
CA ASN A 203 15.58 -8.82 -19.77
C ASN A 203 15.99 -8.96 -18.29
N VAL A 204 17.30 -9.12 -18.06
CA VAL A 204 17.87 -9.31 -16.72
C VAL A 204 17.65 -8.08 -15.83
N LEU A 205 17.72 -6.86 -16.39
CA LEU A 205 17.49 -5.63 -15.62
C LEU A 205 16.03 -5.54 -15.17
N LEU A 206 15.10 -5.83 -16.08
CA LEU A 206 13.68 -5.86 -15.77
C LEU A 206 13.34 -6.90 -14.68
N GLN A 207 13.97 -8.08 -14.71
CA GLN A 207 13.83 -9.07 -13.64
C GLN A 207 14.33 -8.55 -12.29
N LEU A 208 15.46 -7.84 -12.28
CA LEU A 208 16.00 -7.26 -11.04
C LEU A 208 15.08 -6.16 -10.52
N ASP A 209 14.58 -5.28 -11.37
CA ASP A 209 13.64 -4.22 -10.99
C ASP A 209 12.34 -4.80 -10.41
N ILE A 210 11.78 -5.83 -11.06
CA ILE A 210 10.62 -6.56 -10.52
C ILE A 210 10.94 -7.18 -9.16
N LYS A 211 12.08 -7.85 -9.00
CA LYS A 211 12.47 -8.42 -7.70
C LYS A 211 12.59 -7.35 -6.62
N HIS A 212 13.14 -6.17 -6.96
CA HIS A 212 13.23 -5.04 -6.03
C HIS A 212 11.85 -4.51 -5.64
N ASP A 213 10.95 -4.35 -6.60
CA ASP A 213 9.57 -3.91 -6.34
C ASP A 213 8.82 -4.89 -5.45
N LEU A 214 8.98 -6.20 -5.66
CA LEU A 214 8.29 -7.24 -4.87
C LEU A 214 8.81 -7.37 -3.42
N VAL A 215 9.93 -6.73 -3.09
CA VAL A 215 10.45 -6.64 -1.71
C VAL A 215 10.26 -5.26 -1.07
N LEU A 216 9.46 -4.38 -1.68
CA LEU A 216 9.04 -3.13 -1.05
C LEU A 216 7.94 -3.38 -0.02
N LEU A 217 8.04 -2.68 1.13
CA LEU A 217 7.07 -2.79 2.22
C LEU A 217 5.64 -2.43 1.79
N GLU A 218 5.51 -1.39 0.96
CA GLU A 218 4.22 -0.90 0.46
C GLU A 218 3.67 -1.70 -0.73
N ASN A 219 4.44 -2.67 -1.24
CA ASN A 219 4.10 -3.39 -2.47
C ASN A 219 3.84 -4.88 -2.19
N GLN A 220 3.01 -5.17 -1.18
CA GLN A 220 2.74 -6.51 -0.70
C GLN A 220 1.24 -6.85 -0.80
N ILE A 221 0.96 -8.14 -1.01
CA ILE A 221 -0.36 -8.75 -0.79
C ILE A 221 -0.29 -9.82 0.29
N PRO A 222 -1.41 -10.16 0.94
CA PRO A 222 -1.45 -11.22 1.93
C PRO A 222 -1.01 -12.56 1.33
N PHE A 223 -0.16 -13.31 2.02
CA PHE A 223 0.31 -14.61 1.53
C PHE A 223 -0.85 -15.60 1.33
N SER A 224 -1.90 -15.49 2.14
CA SER A 224 -3.09 -16.34 1.99
C SER A 224 -3.82 -16.19 0.65
N VAL A 225 -3.67 -15.05 -0.04
CA VAL A 225 -4.13 -14.87 -1.42
C VAL A 225 -3.37 -15.80 -2.36
N LEU A 226 -2.04 -15.84 -2.21
CA LEU A 226 -1.17 -16.72 -3.01
C LEU A 226 -1.43 -18.19 -2.71
N GLU A 227 -1.63 -18.56 -1.43
CA GLU A 227 -1.92 -19.94 -1.03
C GLU A 227 -3.22 -20.45 -1.67
N VAL A 228 -4.31 -19.68 -1.55
CA VAL A 228 -5.60 -20.07 -2.12
C VAL A 228 -5.52 -20.20 -3.64
N LEU A 229 -4.90 -19.24 -4.33
CA LEU A 229 -4.75 -19.30 -5.78
C LEU A 229 -3.81 -20.43 -6.21
N PHE A 230 -2.77 -20.74 -5.43
CA PHE A 230 -1.86 -21.85 -5.70
C PHE A 230 -2.59 -23.20 -5.66
N GLU A 231 -3.45 -23.41 -4.66
CA GLU A 231 -4.28 -24.62 -4.55
C GLU A 231 -5.28 -24.75 -5.71
N CYS A 232 -5.85 -23.63 -6.17
CA CYS A 232 -6.70 -23.62 -7.36
C CYS A 232 -5.93 -23.93 -8.65
N THR A 233 -4.67 -23.50 -8.76
CA THR A 233 -3.90 -23.49 -10.01
C THR A 233 -2.72 -24.47 -10.00
N LEU A 234 -1.54 -23.99 -9.60
CA LEU A 234 -0.25 -24.68 -9.73
C LEU A 234 -0.21 -26.01 -8.97
N LYS A 235 -0.95 -26.16 -7.86
CA LYS A 235 -1.05 -27.44 -7.15
C LYS A 235 -1.58 -28.56 -8.05
N ARG A 236 -2.49 -28.26 -8.97
CA ARG A 236 -3.05 -29.22 -9.94
C ARG A 236 -2.05 -29.62 -11.02
N ILE A 237 -1.13 -28.70 -11.36
CA ILE A 237 -0.10 -28.90 -12.38
C ILE A 237 1.12 -29.64 -11.80
N GLU A 238 1.59 -29.21 -10.63
CA GLU A 238 2.82 -29.71 -9.99
C GLU A 238 2.58 -30.88 -9.03
N GLY A 239 1.33 -31.10 -8.61
CA GLY A 239 0.99 -32.06 -7.56
C GLY A 239 1.70 -31.73 -6.23
N ASN A 240 2.43 -32.70 -5.69
CA ASN A 240 3.20 -32.55 -4.46
C ASN A 240 4.69 -32.26 -4.68
N SER A 241 5.13 -32.04 -5.93
CA SER A 241 6.54 -31.85 -6.25
C SER A 241 7.11 -30.48 -5.87
N THR A 242 6.23 -29.49 -5.66
CA THR A 242 6.61 -28.10 -5.41
C THR A 242 5.66 -27.47 -4.40
N SER A 243 6.20 -26.70 -3.45
CA SER A 243 5.42 -25.82 -2.59
C SER A 243 5.67 -24.35 -2.92
N LEU A 244 4.67 -23.49 -2.67
CA LEU A 244 4.80 -22.04 -2.79
C LEU A 244 5.96 -21.49 -1.92
N THR A 245 6.15 -22.09 -0.75
CA THR A 245 7.22 -21.73 0.21
C THR A 245 8.63 -22.07 -0.29
N ASP A 246 8.78 -22.95 -1.28
CA ASP A 246 10.05 -23.20 -1.95
C ASP A 246 10.26 -22.24 -3.12
N MET A 247 9.20 -21.98 -3.89
CA MET A 247 9.28 -21.15 -5.10
C MET A 247 9.68 -19.69 -4.81
N VAL A 248 9.19 -19.13 -3.71
CA VAL A 248 9.45 -17.73 -3.36
C VAL A 248 10.94 -17.50 -3.04
N PRO A 249 11.58 -18.20 -2.09
CA PRO A 249 13.01 -18.05 -1.86
C PRO A 249 13.88 -18.30 -3.10
N ASP A 250 13.56 -19.34 -3.89
CA ASP A 250 14.27 -19.64 -5.15
C ASP A 250 14.26 -18.43 -6.10
N PHE A 251 13.11 -17.78 -6.25
CA PHE A 251 12.99 -16.56 -7.08
C PHE A 251 13.86 -15.42 -6.56
N PHE A 252 13.97 -15.25 -5.25
CA PHE A 252 14.73 -14.15 -4.63
C PHE A 252 16.20 -14.49 -4.34
N GLU A 253 16.69 -15.67 -4.72
CA GLU A 253 18.06 -16.11 -4.43
C GLU A 253 19.12 -15.10 -4.92
N SER A 254 18.88 -14.42 -6.05
CA SER A 254 19.81 -13.41 -6.57
C SER A 254 19.92 -12.16 -5.67
N LEU A 255 18.90 -11.86 -4.86
CA LEU A 255 18.90 -10.74 -3.92
C LEU A 255 19.37 -11.15 -2.51
N ASN A 256 19.65 -12.43 -2.28
CA ASN A 256 20.11 -12.89 -0.97
C ASN A 256 21.54 -12.39 -0.69
N ILE A 257 21.67 -11.44 0.24
CA ILE A 257 22.95 -10.88 0.72
C ILE A 257 23.56 -11.78 1.82
N VAL A 258 22.76 -12.70 2.36
CA VAL A 258 23.07 -13.54 3.53
C VAL A 258 23.60 -14.93 3.12
N LYS A 259 23.95 -15.13 1.83
CA LYS A 259 24.38 -16.42 1.25
C LYS A 259 25.50 -17.13 2.04
N ASP A 260 26.36 -16.37 2.70
CA ASP A 260 27.50 -16.90 3.47
C ASP A 260 27.15 -17.31 4.91
N ILE A 261 25.92 -17.09 5.36
CA ILE A 261 25.43 -17.48 6.68
C ILE A 261 24.53 -18.69 6.51
N GLN A 262 24.88 -19.82 7.12
CA GLN A 262 24.05 -21.02 7.10
C GLN A 262 22.66 -20.70 7.68
N THR A 263 21.66 -20.61 6.79
CA THR A 263 20.26 -20.44 7.15
C THR A 263 19.72 -21.78 7.64
N LYS A 264 18.88 -21.77 8.68
CA LYS A 264 18.05 -22.94 9.00
C LYS A 264 16.70 -22.76 8.29
N ALA A 265 16.27 -23.79 7.56
CA ALA A 265 14.84 -24.06 7.49
C ALA A 265 14.37 -24.41 8.91
N LYS A 266 13.51 -23.59 9.50
CA LYS A 266 12.86 -23.92 10.76
C LYS A 266 11.58 -24.68 10.42
N ASP A 267 11.45 -25.90 10.94
CA ASP A 267 10.25 -26.77 10.89
C ASP A 267 9.05 -26.21 11.69
N THR A 268 8.94 -24.89 11.82
CA THR A 268 7.74 -24.27 12.37
C THR A 268 6.93 -23.82 11.17
N PRO A 269 5.66 -24.23 11.00
CA PRO A 269 4.79 -23.62 10.02
C PRO A 269 4.60 -22.16 10.45
N ALA A 270 5.52 -21.29 10.03
CA ALA A 270 5.27 -19.88 10.06
C ALA A 270 4.06 -19.69 9.16
N SER A 271 2.95 -19.25 9.76
CA SER A 271 1.84 -18.70 9.00
C SER A 271 2.40 -17.44 8.33
N ASN A 272 2.99 -17.63 7.15
CA ASN A 272 3.64 -16.56 6.39
C ASN A 272 2.59 -15.51 6.10
N ARG A 273 2.86 -14.26 6.46
CA ARG A 273 1.85 -13.20 6.33
C ARG A 273 1.86 -12.55 4.95
N HIS A 274 3.03 -12.41 4.35
CA HIS A 274 3.28 -11.88 3.00
C HIS A 274 4.70 -12.31 2.57
N ILE A 275 5.13 -11.96 1.35
CA ILE A 275 6.43 -12.38 0.79
C ILE A 275 7.60 -11.97 1.69
N LEU A 276 7.62 -10.71 2.16
CA LEU A 276 8.69 -10.24 3.04
C LEU A 276 8.81 -11.01 4.36
N ASP A 277 7.71 -11.45 4.95
CA ASP A 277 7.72 -12.23 6.21
C ASP A 277 8.29 -13.64 5.99
N LEU A 278 7.96 -14.25 4.84
CA LEU A 278 8.55 -15.51 4.40
C LEU A 278 10.07 -15.37 4.16
N LEU A 279 10.49 -14.33 3.42
CA LEU A 279 11.91 -14.08 3.15
C LEU A 279 12.69 -13.78 4.44
N HIS A 280 12.13 -12.97 5.34
CA HIS A 280 12.74 -12.68 6.63
C HIS A 280 12.92 -13.96 7.47
N SER A 281 11.91 -14.84 7.46
CA SER A 281 11.99 -16.15 8.13
C SER A 281 13.05 -17.06 7.49
N HIS A 282 13.14 -17.06 6.15
CA HIS A 282 14.08 -17.88 5.38
C HIS A 282 15.55 -17.43 5.54
N TYR A 283 15.80 -16.13 5.60
CA TYR A 283 17.16 -15.57 5.71
C TYR A 283 17.65 -15.35 7.15
N ARG A 284 16.91 -15.84 8.15
CA ARG A 284 17.29 -15.69 9.55
C ARG A 284 18.51 -16.56 9.91
N PRO A 285 19.58 -15.99 10.49
CA PRO A 285 20.74 -16.77 10.94
C PRO A 285 20.39 -17.83 12.00
N SER A 286 21.03 -18.99 11.94
CA SER A 286 20.89 -20.05 12.95
C SER A 286 21.52 -19.64 14.29
N SER A 287 20.76 -19.76 15.39
CA SER A 287 21.25 -19.44 16.75
C SER A 287 22.40 -20.35 17.22
N ALA A 288 22.65 -21.48 16.56
CA ALA A 288 23.76 -22.39 16.90
C ALA A 288 25.15 -21.79 16.62
N GLN A 289 25.25 -20.69 15.86
CA GLN A 289 26.51 -19.99 15.65
C GLN A 289 26.75 -18.82 16.62
N GLN A 290 25.75 -18.34 17.37
CA GLN A 290 26.01 -17.29 18.38
C GLN A 290 26.94 -17.77 19.50
N ASP A 291 26.95 -19.06 19.80
CA ASP A 291 27.88 -19.66 20.77
C ASP A 291 29.25 -20.02 20.16
N ASN A 292 29.33 -20.31 18.86
CA ASN A 292 30.61 -20.62 18.20
C ASN A 292 31.36 -19.38 17.69
N ASN A 293 30.67 -18.31 17.25
CA ASN A 293 31.32 -17.08 16.82
C ASN A 293 31.85 -16.23 17.99
N ARG A 294 31.33 -16.40 19.21
CA ARG A 294 31.96 -15.84 20.41
C ARG A 294 33.36 -16.39 20.68
N LYS A 295 33.72 -17.55 20.10
CA LYS A 295 35.07 -18.13 20.25
C LYS A 295 36.00 -17.82 19.07
N ASN A 296 35.47 -17.39 17.90
CA ASN A 296 36.27 -17.21 16.68
C ASN A 296 36.33 -15.78 16.10
N GLU A 297 35.66 -14.78 16.66
CA GLU A 297 35.92 -13.38 16.26
C GLU A 297 37.13 -12.78 17.00
N ARG A 298 38.33 -13.13 16.54
CA ARG A 298 39.44 -12.18 16.45
C ARG A 298 39.55 -11.69 15.01
N ILE A 299 38.47 -11.11 14.49
CA ILE A 299 38.61 -10.21 13.34
C ILE A 299 39.10 -8.89 13.93
N ILE A 300 40.36 -8.56 13.66
CA ILE A 300 40.93 -7.26 14.00
C ILE A 300 40.13 -6.22 13.20
N LYS A 301 39.08 -5.67 13.81
CA LYS A 301 38.38 -4.50 13.30
C LYS A 301 39.25 -3.31 13.67
N HIS A 302 39.98 -2.78 12.70
CA HIS A 302 40.69 -1.52 12.91
C HIS A 302 39.70 -0.43 13.28
N SER A 303 40.01 0.33 14.33
CA SER A 303 39.15 1.44 14.73
C SER A 303 39.17 2.52 13.65
N ALA A 304 38.11 3.33 13.55
CA ALA A 304 38.07 4.46 12.62
C ALA A 304 39.30 5.38 12.78
N THR A 305 39.84 5.49 14.00
CA THR A 305 41.06 6.24 14.32
C THR A 305 42.34 5.60 13.78
N GLU A 306 42.38 4.29 13.60
CA GLU A 306 43.53 3.59 13.01
C GLU A 306 43.55 3.70 11.48
N LEU A 307 42.38 3.72 10.85
CA LEU A 307 42.26 3.94 9.40
C LEU A 307 42.62 5.37 9.02
N ASP A 308 42.14 6.35 9.79
CA ASP A 308 42.50 7.76 9.62
C ASP A 308 44.02 7.99 9.79
N ARG A 309 44.66 7.34 10.77
CA ARG A 309 46.12 7.37 10.91
C ARG A 309 46.88 6.68 9.77
N ALA A 310 46.26 5.70 9.10
CA ALA A 310 46.82 5.01 7.95
C ALA A 310 46.63 5.79 6.63
N GLY A 311 45.91 6.91 6.66
CA GLY A 311 45.66 7.74 5.48
C GLY A 311 44.65 7.15 4.49
N VAL A 312 43.74 6.29 4.98
CA VAL A 312 42.61 5.72 4.22
C VAL A 312 41.34 6.48 4.54
#